data_AF-A0A357AML4-F1
#
_entry.id   AF-A0A357AML4-F1
#
_cell.length_a   1.000
_cell.length_b   1.000
_cell.length_c   1.000
_cell.angle_alpha   90.00
_cell.angle_beta   90.00
_cell.angle_gamma   90.00
#
_symmetry.space_group_name_H-M   'P 1'
#
loop_
_entity.id
_entity.type
_entity.pdbx_description
1 polymer ?
#
loop_
_entity_poly.entity_id
_entity_poly.type
_entity_poly.pdbx_seq_one_letter_code
_entity_poly.pdbx_strand_id
1 'polypeptide(L)' 'DDSTSAVDTATDSKIRQAFREYLPGTTRIIIAQRISSVSDADKIIVLDGGKISAIGAHEELLTASSIYREVHESQQKGVA' A
#
# COMPACT_ATOMS: atom_id res chain seq x y z
N ASP A 1 10.53 -5.90 0.23
CA ASP A 1 11.22 -5.35 1.39
C ASP A 1 10.63 -3.96 1.64
N ASP A 2 10.18 -3.66 2.85
CA ASP A 2 9.55 -2.35 3.19
C ASP A 2 10.64 -1.32 3.50
N SER A 3 11.52 -1.10 2.54
CA SER A 3 12.64 -0.16 2.65
C SER A 3 12.13 1.29 2.80
N THR A 4 10.85 1.54 2.46
CA THR A 4 10.16 2.81 2.64
C THR A 4 9.66 3.07 4.06
N SER A 5 9.63 2.07 4.94
CA SER A 5 9.27 2.25 6.35
C SER A 5 10.24 3.18 7.09
N ALA A 6 11.50 3.25 6.64
CA ALA A 6 12.53 4.13 7.20
C ALA A 6 12.44 5.58 6.70
N VAL A 7 11.57 5.87 5.74
CA VAL A 7 11.41 7.22 5.17
C VAL A 7 10.06 7.83 5.56
N ASP A 8 10.07 9.15 5.76
CA ASP A 8 8.86 9.92 6.04
C ASP A 8 7.89 9.90 4.85
N THR A 9 6.64 10.24 5.11
CA THR A 9 5.55 10.22 4.13
C THR A 9 5.83 11.09 2.89
N ALA A 10 6.52 12.23 3.05
CA ALA A 10 6.83 13.12 1.93
C ALA A 10 7.90 12.51 1.02
N THR A 11 8.90 11.86 1.61
CA THR A 11 9.93 11.12 0.86
C THR A 11 9.33 9.91 0.14
N ASP A 12 8.47 9.13 0.78
CA ASP A 12 7.74 8.01 0.16
C ASP A 12 6.91 8.46 -1.06
N SER A 13 6.18 9.57 -0.92
CA SER A 13 5.38 10.15 -2.01
C SER A 13 6.24 10.54 -3.22
N LYS A 14 7.41 11.16 -2.98
CA LYS A 14 8.37 11.51 -4.05
C LYS A 14 8.92 10.27 -4.75
N ILE A 15 9.25 9.22 -4.01
CA ILE A 15 9.72 7.95 -4.59
C ILE A 15 8.64 7.34 -5.49
N ARG A 16 7.38 7.31 -5.03
CA ARG A 16 6.25 6.82 -5.85
C ARG A 16 5.99 7.68 -7.08
N GLN A 17 6.13 9.00 -6.97
CA GLN A 17 6.07 9.89 -8.12
C GLN A 17 7.17 9.56 -9.13
N ALA A 18 8.41 9.39 -8.67
CA ALA A 18 9.53 9.00 -9.53
C ALA A 18 9.28 7.64 -10.22
N PHE A 19 8.68 6.67 -9.53
CA PHE A 19 8.30 5.39 -10.16
C PHE A 19 7.27 5.55 -11.27
N ARG A 20 6.36 6.53 -11.19
CA ARG A 20 5.39 6.80 -12.25
C ARG A 20 6.03 7.50 -13.44
N GLU A 21 6.96 8.41 -13.19
CA GLU A 21 7.60 9.24 -14.22
C GLU A 21 8.72 8.50 -14.98
N TYR A 22 9.59 7.80 -14.25
CA TYR A 22 10.83 7.25 -14.81
C TYR A 22 10.76 5.75 -15.15
N LEU A 23 9.76 5.02 -14.65
CA LEU A 23 9.62 3.57 -14.87
C LEU A 23 8.29 3.18 -15.53
N PRO A 24 7.86 3.84 -16.63
CA PRO A 24 6.64 3.44 -17.33
C PRO A 24 6.79 2.03 -17.92
N GLY A 25 5.71 1.26 -17.93
CA GLY A 25 5.68 -0.09 -18.50
C GLY A 25 6.47 -1.16 -17.71
N THR A 26 7.03 -0.81 -16.56
CA THR A 26 7.75 -1.76 -15.69
C THR A 26 6.81 -2.36 -14.65
N THR A 27 6.84 -3.68 -14.49
CA THR A 27 6.11 -4.34 -13.39
C THR A 27 6.76 -3.98 -12.05
N ARG A 28 5.97 -3.44 -11.12
CA ARG A 28 6.43 -3.01 -9.80
C ARG A 28 5.79 -3.86 -8.73
N ILE A 29 6.61 -4.35 -7.80
CA ILE A 29 6.15 -5.07 -6.61
C ILE A 29 6.58 -4.24 -5.40
N ILE A 30 5.61 -3.65 -4.72
CA ILE A 30 5.81 -2.85 -3.51
C ILE A 30 5.33 -3.67 -2.32
N ILE A 31 6.20 -3.88 -1.34
CA ILE A 31 5.86 -4.52 -0.07
C ILE A 31 5.92 -3.43 0.97
N ALA A 32 4.78 -3.06 1.55
CA ALA A 32 4.70 -2.01 2.55
C ALA A 32 3.64 -2.34 3.60
N GLN A 33 3.85 -1.83 4.81
CA GLN A 33 2.86 -1.90 5.89
C GLN A 33 1.88 -0.72 5.88
N ARG A 34 2.26 0.42 5.27
CA ARG A 34 1.41 1.62 5.18
C ARG A 34 0.44 1.52 4.01
N ILE A 35 -0.84 1.78 4.26
CA ILE A 35 -1.88 1.80 3.22
C ILE A 35 -1.60 2.90 2.20
N SER A 36 -1.13 4.06 2.65
CA SER A 36 -0.78 5.18 1.78
C SER A 36 0.30 4.84 0.76
N SER A 37 1.21 3.91 1.05
CA SER A 37 2.27 3.48 0.13
C SER A 37 1.75 2.55 -0.98
N VAL A 38 0.59 1.90 -0.79
CA VAL A 38 0.03 0.90 -1.73
C VAL A 38 -1.31 1.29 -2.34
N SER A 39 -1.97 2.36 -1.86
CA SER A 39 -3.31 2.78 -2.30
C SER A 39 -3.42 3.05 -3.80
N ASP A 40 -2.34 3.49 -4.43
CA ASP A 40 -2.30 3.83 -5.86
C ASP A 40 -1.97 2.61 -6.75
N ALA A 41 -1.80 1.41 -6.17
CA ALA A 41 -1.44 0.22 -6.93
C ALA A 41 -2.62 -0.33 -7.73
N ASP A 42 -2.34 -0.82 -8.93
CA ASP A 42 -3.35 -1.47 -9.79
C ASP A 42 -3.96 -2.71 -9.12
N LYS A 43 -3.19 -3.36 -8.24
CA LYS A 43 -3.59 -4.54 -7.47
C LYS A 43 -2.83 -4.58 -6.14
N ILE A 44 -3.56 -4.79 -5.07
CA ILE A 44 -3.04 -4.95 -3.72
C ILE A 44 -3.32 -6.38 -3.27
N ILE A 45 -2.33 -7.01 -2.65
CA ILE A 45 -2.43 -8.36 -2.08
C ILE A 45 -2.31 -8.24 -0.57
N VAL A 46 -3.34 -8.67 0.15
CA VAL A 46 -3.36 -8.70 1.61
C VAL A 46 -2.88 -10.08 2.06
N LEU A 47 -1.80 -10.11 2.82
CA LEU A 47 -1.25 -11.32 3.41
C LEU A 47 -1.62 -11.41 4.89
N ASP A 48 -2.07 -12.58 5.32
CA ASP A 48 -2.33 -12.92 6.72
C ASP A 48 -1.89 -14.36 6.99
N GLY A 49 -1.13 -14.58 8.06
CA GLY A 49 -0.64 -15.91 8.44
C GLY A 49 0.11 -16.67 7.33
N GLY A 50 0.83 -15.96 6.44
CA GLY A 50 1.53 -16.56 5.29
C GLY A 50 0.62 -16.99 4.13
N LYS A 51 -0.65 -16.59 4.14
CA LYS A 51 -1.63 -16.85 3.07
C LYS A 51 -2.16 -15.55 2.49
N ILE A 52 -2.62 -15.61 1.25
CA ILE A 52 -3.35 -14.50 0.63
C ILE A 52 -4.76 -14.47 1.23
N SER A 53 -5.08 -13.42 1.97
CA SER A 53 -6.41 -13.20 2.52
C SER A 53 -7.34 -12.47 1.55
N ALA A 54 -6.80 -11.53 0.75
CA ALA A 54 -7.59 -10.76 -0.20
C ALA A 54 -6.71 -10.20 -1.33
N ILE A 55 -7.32 -9.95 -2.49
CA ILE A 55 -6.71 -9.30 -3.64
C ILE A 55 -7.73 -8.34 -4.25
N GLY A 56 -7.33 -7.09 -4.53
CA GLY A 56 -8.18 -6.11 -5.19
C GLY A 56 -7.52 -4.75 -5.32
N ALA A 57 -8.22 -3.80 -5.92
CA ALA A 57 -7.88 -2.38 -5.85
C ALA A 57 -8.20 -1.81 -4.45
N HIS A 58 -7.69 -0.62 -4.14
CA HIS A 58 -7.89 0.04 -2.84
C HIS A 58 -9.36 0.11 -2.42
N GLU A 59 -10.22 0.65 -3.27
CA GLU A 59 -11.66 0.82 -3.00
C GLU A 59 -12.40 -0.52 -2.81
N GLU A 60 -12.02 -1.53 -3.59
CA GLU A 60 -12.57 -2.88 -3.48
C GLU A 60 -12.17 -3.51 -2.15
N LEU A 61 -10.93 -3.33 -1.71
CA LEU A 61 -10.44 -3.89 -0.46
C LEU A 61 -10.99 -3.18 0.78
N LEU A 62 -11.26 -1.87 0.71
CA LEU A 62 -11.94 -1.15 1.79
C LEU A 62 -13.34 -1.72 2.08
N THR A 63 -14.01 -2.25 1.06
CA THR A 63 -15.35 -2.84 1.19
C THR A 63 -15.32 -4.35 1.47
N ALA A 64 -14.45 -5.09 0.78
CA ALA A 64 -14.44 -6.55 0.77
C ALA A 64 -13.47 -7.20 1.78
N SER A 65 -12.48 -6.46 2.31
CA SER A 65 -11.46 -7.00 3.22
C SER A 65 -11.50 -6.33 4.59
N SER A 66 -11.93 -7.06 5.60
CA SER A 66 -11.94 -6.58 6.99
C SER A 66 -10.54 -6.24 7.50
N ILE A 67 -9.55 -7.08 7.17
CA ILE A 67 -8.14 -6.86 7.57
C ILE A 67 -7.61 -5.57 6.95
N TYR A 68 -7.83 -5.38 5.64
CA TYR A 68 -7.35 -4.17 4.96
C TYR A 68 -7.99 -2.91 5.55
N ARG A 69 -9.31 -2.95 5.78
CA ARG A 69 -10.05 -1.83 6.38
C ARG A 69 -9.59 -1.53 7.80
N GLU A 70 -9.36 -2.55 8.63
CA GLU A 70 -8.86 -2.37 10.00
C GLU A 70 -7.48 -1.69 10.01
N VAL A 71 -6.56 -2.15 9.15
CA VAL A 71 -5.24 -1.53 9.00
C VAL A 71 -5.38 -0.07 8.53
N HIS A 72 -6.23 0.20 7.54
CA HIS A 72 -6.50 1.57 7.07
C HIS A 72 -7.02 2.48 8.17
N GLU A 73 -8.04 2.06 8.91
CA GLU A 73 -8.62 2.84 10.01
C GLU A 73 -7.61 3.08 11.14
N SER A 74 -6.80 2.07 11.50
CA SER A 74 -5.76 2.21 12.52
C SER A 74 -4.71 3.26 12.14
N GLN A 75 -4.35 3.33 10.86
CA GLN A 75 -3.35 4.28 10.36
C GLN A 75 -3.91 5.69 10.22
N GLN A 76 -5.21 5.86 9.96
CA GLN A 76 -5.85 7.17 9.96
C GLN A 76 -6.02 7.76 11.37
N LYS A 77 -6.28 6.92 12.37
CA LYS A 77 -6.43 7.37 13.77
C LYS A 77 -5.15 7.91 14.40
N GLY A 78 -3.98 7.61 13.83
CA GLY A 78 -2.69 8.14 14.29
C GLY A 78 -2.35 9.57 13.82
N VAL A 79 -3.23 10.22 13.05
CA VAL A 79 -3.02 11.58 12.49
C VAL A 79 -3.79 12.67 13.30
N ALA A 80 -4.28 12.33 14.50
CA ALA A 80 -4.96 13.28 15.39
C ALA A 80 -4.00 14.01 16.34
#